data_AF-A0AA38MXY5-F1
#
_entry.id   AF-A0AA38MXY5-F1
#
_cell.length_a   1.000
_cell.length_b   1.000
_cell.length_c   1.000
_cell.angle_alpha   90.00
_cell.angle_beta   90.00
_cell.angle_gamma   90.00
#
_symmetry.space_group_name_H-M   'P 1'
#
loop_
_entity.id
_entity.type
_entity.pdbx_description
1 polymer ?
#
loop_
_entity_poly.entity_id
_entity_poly.type
_entity_poly.pdbx_seq_one_letter_code
_entity_poly.pdbx_strand_id
1 'polypeptide(L)'
;MSLSASRREKDIEYIYLQEAKDKDGIGKHTQERTEITMILKCTSQAALNSYTITLGHEMREEGIRVNAVTPGITATKFNEFLGNGTAKDGAKVLLPFAFLEAEDEPRTNGEMAW
;
A
#
# COMPACT_ATOMS: atom_id res chain seq x y z
N MET A 1 1.35 4.10 21.09
CA MET A 1 1.43 3.37 19.79
C MET A 1 0.06 3.01 19.18
N SER A 2 -1.07 3.67 19.50
CA SER A 2 -2.41 3.17 19.08
C SER A 2 -3.25 4.13 18.20
N LEU A 3 -2.92 5.41 18.07
CA LEU A 3 -3.75 6.34 17.28
C LEU A 3 -3.49 6.31 15.76
N SER A 4 -2.28 5.96 15.31
CA SER A 4 -1.92 6.02 13.87
C SER A 4 -2.47 4.85 13.05
N ALA A 5 -2.55 3.65 13.63
CA ALA A 5 -3.16 2.50 12.98
C ALA A 5 -4.68 2.67 12.86
N SER A 6 -5.35 3.09 13.94
CA SER A 6 -6.81 3.32 13.97
C SER A 6 -7.27 4.40 12.99
N ARG A 7 -6.45 5.43 12.74
CA ARG A 7 -6.78 6.48 11.76
C ARG A 7 -6.69 5.96 10.33
N ARG A 8 -5.68 5.13 10.03
CA ARG A 8 -5.49 4.50 8.71
C ARG A 8 -6.60 3.49 8.37
N GLU A 9 -7.04 2.68 9.34
CA GLU A 9 -8.18 1.76 9.14
C GLU A 9 -9.45 2.52 8.77
N LYS A 10 -9.75 3.61 9.49
CA LYS A 10 -10.91 4.46 9.21
C LYS A 10 -10.85 5.12 7.84
N ASP A 11 -9.67 5.57 7.40
CA ASP A 11 -9.51 6.20 6.10
C ASP A 11 -9.66 5.18 4.95
N ILE A 12 -9.20 3.94 5.15
CA ILE A 12 -9.39 2.83 4.20
C ILE A 12 -10.87 2.46 4.11
N GLU A 13 -11.52 2.23 5.25
CA GLU A 13 -12.96 1.90 5.30
C GLU A 13 -13.80 3.02 4.66
N TYR A 14 -13.45 4.29 4.90
CA TYR A 14 -14.12 5.44 4.29
C TYR A 14 -14.03 5.47 2.76
N ILE A 15 -12.86 5.16 2.17
CA ILE A 15 -12.70 5.10 0.71
C ILE A 15 -13.63 4.03 0.12
N TYR A 16 -13.68 2.85 0.72
CA TYR A 16 -14.53 1.75 0.25
C TYR A 16 -16.03 2.00 0.45
N LEU A 17 -16.41 2.70 1.53
CA LEU A 17 -17.79 3.07 1.78
C LEU A 17 -18.30 4.16 0.82
N GLN A 18 -17.43 5.02 0.28
CA GLN A 18 -17.83 6.02 -0.72
C GLN A 18 -18.04 5.38 -2.11
N GLU A 19 -17.17 4.47 -2.54
CA GLU A 19 -17.37 3.68 -3.78
C GLU A 19 -18.71 2.90 -3.78
N ALA A 20 -19.20 2.52 -2.59
CA ALA A 20 -20.47 1.82 -2.42
C ALA A 20 -21.70 2.75 -2.54
N LYS A 21 -21.58 4.03 -2.19
CA LYS A 21 -22.67 5.02 -2.21
C LYS A 21 -22.90 5.61 -3.60
N ASP A 22 -21.84 5.76 -4.39
CA ASP A 22 -21.95 6.30 -5.77
C ASP A 22 -22.67 5.35 -6.75
N LYS A 23 -23.00 4.12 -6.31
CA LYS A 23 -23.68 3.08 -7.11
C LYS A 23 -25.12 2.81 -6.65
N ASP A 24 -25.76 3.80 -6.03
CA ASP A 24 -27.10 3.66 -5.45
C ASP A 24 -28.16 3.23 -6.48
N GLY A 25 -28.57 1.97 -6.31
CA GLY A 25 -29.68 1.32 -7.01
C GLY A 25 -29.90 -0.13 -6.57
N ILE A 26 -28.88 -0.83 -6.03
CA ILE A 26 -28.98 -2.25 -5.67
C ILE A 26 -28.22 -2.58 -4.37
N GLY A 27 -28.79 -2.22 -3.22
CA GLY A 27 -28.12 -2.20 -1.91
C GLY A 27 -27.68 -3.51 -1.25
N LYS A 28 -27.83 -4.69 -1.88
CA LYS A 28 -27.32 -5.98 -1.33
C LYS A 28 -26.13 -6.56 -2.09
N HIS A 29 -26.08 -6.37 -3.42
CA HIS A 29 -24.93 -6.82 -4.22
C HIS A 29 -23.70 -5.92 -4.09
N THR A 30 -23.87 -4.68 -3.61
CA THR A 30 -22.78 -3.73 -3.40
C THR A 30 -21.91 -4.11 -2.20
N GLN A 31 -22.50 -4.56 -1.08
CA GLN A 31 -21.77 -4.97 0.13
C GLN A 31 -20.82 -6.15 -0.12
N GLU A 32 -21.33 -7.21 -0.76
CA GLU A 32 -20.57 -8.42 -1.11
C GLU A 32 -19.44 -8.11 -2.12
N ARG A 33 -19.68 -7.18 -3.06
CA ARG A 33 -18.64 -6.70 -3.98
C ARG A 33 -17.52 -5.95 -3.26
N THR A 34 -17.84 -5.13 -2.25
CA THR A 34 -16.84 -4.40 -1.47
C THR A 34 -15.98 -5.33 -0.63
N GLU A 35 -16.59 -6.33 0.01
CA GLU A 35 -15.87 -7.35 0.79
C GLU A 35 -14.91 -8.17 -0.08
N ILE A 36 -15.38 -8.65 -1.24
CA ILE A 36 -14.55 -9.39 -2.20
C ILE A 36 -13.39 -8.52 -2.72
N THR A 37 -13.66 -7.25 -3.03
CA THR A 37 -12.64 -6.31 -3.54
C THR A 37 -11.55 -6.03 -2.50
N MET A 38 -11.94 -5.86 -1.23
CA MET A 38 -11.00 -5.66 -0.13
C MET A 38 -10.14 -6.90 0.11
N ILE A 39 -10.74 -8.09 0.12
CA ILE A 39 -10.01 -9.36 0.26
C ILE A 39 -9.01 -9.53 -0.90
N LEU A 40 -9.44 -9.29 -2.14
CA LEU A 40 -8.58 -9.43 -3.32
C LEU A 40 -7.39 -8.46 -3.29
N LYS A 41 -7.61 -7.22 -2.85
CA LYS A 41 -6.52 -6.24 -2.69
C LYS A 41 -5.57 -6.64 -1.56
N CYS A 42 -6.07 -7.01 -0.40
CA CYS A 42 -5.22 -7.42 0.72
C CYS A 42 -4.40 -8.67 0.38
N THR A 43 -5.00 -9.67 -0.27
CA THR A 43 -4.30 -10.90 -0.65
C THR A 43 -3.24 -10.65 -1.71
N SER A 44 -3.54 -9.86 -2.76
CA SER A 44 -2.55 -9.52 -3.79
C SER A 44 -1.38 -8.68 -3.25
N GLN A 45 -1.64 -7.73 -2.35
CA GLN A 45 -0.59 -6.94 -1.70
C GLN A 45 0.25 -7.77 -0.72
N ALA A 46 -0.37 -8.69 0.02
CA ALA A 46 0.35 -9.63 0.88
C ALA A 46 1.26 -10.56 0.06
N ALA A 47 0.76 -11.09 -1.06
CA ALA A 47 1.55 -11.91 -1.96
C ALA A 47 2.74 -11.13 -2.56
N LEU A 48 2.53 -9.88 -2.98
CA LEU A 48 3.59 -9.01 -3.47
C LEU A 48 4.67 -8.76 -2.41
N ASN A 49 4.28 -8.50 -1.16
CA ASN A 49 5.23 -8.30 -0.06
C ASN A 49 6.06 -9.55 0.20
N SER A 50 5.44 -10.73 0.25
CA SER A 50 6.16 -12.00 0.41
C SER A 50 7.13 -12.26 -0.74
N TYR A 51 6.71 -12.00 -1.98
CA TYR A 51 7.56 -12.15 -3.16
C TYR A 51 8.77 -11.21 -3.13
N THR A 52 8.56 -9.95 -2.72
CA THR A 52 9.61 -8.95 -2.59
C THR A 52 10.69 -9.40 -1.59
N ILE A 53 10.29 -9.99 -0.46
CA ILE A 53 11.24 -10.52 0.55
C ILE A 53 12.08 -11.64 -0.06
N THR A 54 11.45 -12.64 -0.68
CA THR A 54 12.17 -13.76 -1.31
C THR A 54 13.14 -13.26 -2.38
N LEU A 55 12.68 -12.34 -3.24
CA LEU A 55 13.51 -11.79 -4.30
C LEU A 55 14.69 -10.98 -3.75
N GLY A 56 14.49 -10.22 -2.66
CA GLY A 56 15.58 -9.52 -1.98
C GLY A 56 16.66 -10.45 -1.44
N HIS A 57 16.28 -11.63 -0.94
CA HIS A 57 17.23 -12.65 -0.50
C HIS A 57 18.03 -13.25 -1.66
N GLU A 58 17.37 -13.59 -2.77
CA GLU A 58 18.02 -14.18 -3.94
C GLU A 58 19.01 -13.23 -4.61
N MET A 59 18.65 -11.95 -4.70
CA MET A 59 19.43 -10.92 -5.39
C MET A 59 20.56 -10.31 -4.52
N ARG A 60 20.69 -10.74 -3.27
CA ARG A 60 21.66 -10.19 -2.30
C ARG A 60 23.11 -10.41 -2.72
N GLU A 61 23.42 -11.56 -3.32
CA GLU A 61 24.79 -11.86 -3.79
C GLU A 61 25.20 -11.00 -4.98
N GLU A 62 24.23 -10.53 -5.77
CA GLU A 62 24.42 -9.61 -6.89
C GLU A 62 24.51 -8.14 -6.44
N GLY A 63 24.35 -7.87 -5.15
CA GLY A 63 24.34 -6.50 -4.60
C GLY A 63 23.11 -5.68 -4.97
N ILE A 64 22.02 -6.32 -5.42
CA ILE A 64 20.78 -5.63 -5.83
C ILE A 64 19.82 -5.53 -4.63
N ARG A 65 19.32 -4.31 -4.37
CA ARG A 65 18.34 -4.00 -3.32
C ARG A 65 16.91 -4.14 -3.86
N VAL A 66 16.06 -4.88 -3.15
CA VAL A 66 14.64 -5.06 -3.50
C VAL A 66 13.76 -4.57 -2.35
N ASN A 67 12.83 -3.65 -2.63
CA ASN A 67 11.99 -3.03 -1.61
C ASN A 67 10.52 -2.94 -2.09
N ALA A 68 9.58 -3.13 -1.17
CA ALA A 68 8.16 -2.85 -1.37
C ALA A 68 7.78 -1.61 -0.54
N VAL A 69 7.23 -0.59 -1.19
CA VAL A 69 6.97 0.71 -0.56
C VAL A 69 5.53 1.13 -0.85
N THR A 70 4.84 1.60 0.19
CA THR A 70 3.46 2.12 0.07
C THR A 70 3.49 3.65 -0.01
N PRO A 71 2.93 4.28 -1.06
CA PRO A 71 2.96 5.74 -1.25
C PRO A 71 2.04 6.53 -0.28
N GLY A 72 1.31 5.84 0.60
CA GLY A 72 0.26 6.44 1.43
C GLY A 72 -1.02 6.73 0.64
N ILE A 73 -2.00 7.37 1.30
CA ILE A 73 -3.30 7.69 0.68
C ILE A 73 -3.11 8.85 -0.30
N THR A 74 -3.15 8.51 -1.59
CA THR A 74 -2.82 9.39 -2.70
C THR A 74 -4.04 9.59 -3.58
N ALA A 75 -4.50 10.83 -3.74
CA ALA A 75 -5.64 11.19 -4.57
C ALA A 75 -5.33 10.92 -6.05
N THR A 76 -5.78 9.77 -6.55
CA THR A 76 -5.59 9.30 -7.92
C THR A 76 -6.88 8.70 -8.45
N LYS A 77 -6.94 8.40 -9.76
CA LYS A 77 -8.10 7.69 -10.32
C LYS A 77 -8.36 6.32 -9.64
N PHE A 78 -7.34 5.68 -9.07
CA PHE A 78 -7.46 4.38 -8.42
C PHE A 78 -8.34 4.41 -7.16
N ASN A 79 -8.43 5.55 -6.48
CA ASN A 79 -9.27 5.75 -5.31
C ASN A 79 -10.22 6.94 -5.50
N GLU A 80 -10.66 7.19 -6.74
CA GLU A 80 -11.62 8.26 -7.09
C GLU A 80 -11.20 9.65 -6.61
N PHE A 81 -9.89 9.90 -6.57
CA PHE A 81 -9.28 11.13 -6.06
C PHE A 81 -9.56 11.42 -4.58
N LEU A 82 -9.85 10.38 -3.79
CA LEU A 82 -10.01 10.47 -2.34
C LEU A 82 -8.66 10.61 -1.63
N GLY A 83 -8.65 11.35 -0.51
CA GLY A 83 -7.47 11.60 0.31
C GLY A 83 -6.75 12.92 0.04
N ASN A 84 -5.78 13.24 0.89
CA ASN A 84 -5.14 14.57 0.91
C ASN A 84 -3.76 14.60 0.25
N GLY A 85 -3.16 13.43 -0.05
CA GLY A 85 -1.85 13.34 -0.68
C GLY A 85 -1.95 13.49 -2.20
N THR A 86 -1.07 14.27 -2.82
CA THR A 86 -1.00 14.32 -4.29
C THR A 86 -0.20 13.14 -4.85
N ALA A 87 -0.40 12.79 -6.12
CA ALA A 87 0.43 11.78 -6.81
C ALA A 87 1.93 12.07 -6.69
N LYS A 88 2.31 13.36 -6.70
CA LYS A 88 3.68 13.80 -6.50
C LYS A 88 4.18 13.50 -5.09
N ASP A 89 3.35 13.67 -4.07
CA ASP A 89 3.73 13.38 -2.69
C ASP A 89 3.87 11.88 -2.45
N GLY A 90 2.99 11.06 -3.01
CA GLY A 90 3.12 9.60 -2.98
C GLY A 90 4.40 9.12 -3.67
N ALA A 91 4.76 9.71 -4.81
CA ALA A 91 5.99 9.37 -5.53
C ALA A 91 7.27 9.73 -4.75
N LYS A 92 7.26 10.82 -3.98
CA LYS A 92 8.42 11.21 -3.15
C LYS A 92 8.82 10.16 -2.13
N VAL A 93 7.85 9.38 -1.62
CA VAL A 93 8.10 8.31 -0.63
C VAL A 93 8.96 7.19 -1.22
N LEU A 94 8.94 7.00 -2.54
CA LEU A 94 9.71 5.98 -3.24
C LEU A 94 11.19 6.37 -3.41
N LEU A 95 11.50 7.67 -3.49
CA LEU A 95 12.82 8.16 -3.87
C LEU A 95 13.96 7.65 -2.98
N PRO A 96 13.83 7.61 -1.62
CA PRO A 96 14.90 7.10 -0.76
C PRO A 96 15.25 5.63 -0.99
N PHE A 97 14.32 4.84 -1.51
CA PHE A 97 14.50 3.43 -1.80
C PHE A 97 15.02 3.21 -3.23
N ALA A 98 14.66 4.08 -4.17
CA ALA A 98 15.15 4.04 -5.55
C ALA A 98 16.62 4.47 -5.67
N PHE A 99 17.09 5.35 -4.77
CA PHE A 99 18.48 5.83 -4.73
C PHE A 99 19.31 5.17 -3.61
N LEU A 100 18.87 4.04 -3.08
CA LEU A 100 19.59 3.30 -2.04
C LEU A 100 20.75 2.52 -2.66
N GLU A 101 21.98 2.72 -2.16
CA GLU A 101 23.15 1.98 -2.63
C GLU A 101 23.24 0.59 -1.96
N ALA A 102 24.07 -0.30 -2.52
CA ALA A 102 24.21 -1.67 -2.04
C ALA A 102 24.81 -1.75 -0.63
N GLU A 103 25.57 -0.72 -0.24
CA GLU A 103 26.31 -0.61 1.02
C GLU A 103 25.56 0.19 2.09
N ASP A 104 24.50 0.91 1.73
CA ASP A 104 23.73 1.75 2.65
C ASP A 104 23.04 0.92 3.75
N GLU A 105 22.95 1.40 4.98
CA GLU A 105 22.21 0.66 6.01
C GLU A 105 20.75 0.40 5.59
N PRO A 106 20.16 -0.77 5.92
CA PRO A 106 18.76 -1.05 5.64
C PRO A 106 17.87 0.04 6.26
N ARG A 107 17.17 0.81 5.42
CA ARG A 107 16.23 1.83 5.87
C ARG A 107 14.90 1.19 6.24
N THR A 108 14.90 0.45 7.34
CA THR A 108 13.70 -0.13 7.94
C THR A 108 13.31 0.73 9.13
N ASN A 109 12.03 1.03 9.27
CA ASN A 109 11.45 1.83 10.36
C ASN A 109 11.40 1.02 11.68
N GLY A 110 12.47 0.27 11.99
CA GLY A 110 12.59 -0.58 13.16
C GLY A 110 11.86 -1.93 13.08
N GLU A 111 11.17 -2.21 11.97
CA GLU A 111 10.55 -3.50 11.71
C GLU A 111 11.09 -4.05 10.39
N MET A 112 11.75 -5.21 10.50
CA MET A 112 12.14 -6.11 9.41
C MET A 112 13.33 -5.66 8.56
N ALA A 113 14.54 -5.76 9.12
CA ALA A 113 15.75 -5.95 8.34
C ALA A 113 15.92 -7.44 8.02
N TRP A 114 16.06 -7.76 6.74
CA TRP A 114 16.69 -8.97 6.24
C TRP A 114 17.77 -8.57 5.24
#